data_AF-A0A2W7SAH9-F1
#
_entry.id   AF-A0A2W7SAH9-F1
#
_cell.length_a   1.000
_cell.length_b   1.000
_cell.length_c   1.000
_cell.angle_alpha   90.00
_cell.angle_beta   90.00
_cell.angle_gamma   90.00
#
_symmetry.space_group_name_H-M   'P 1'
#
loop_
_entity.id
_entity.type
_entity.pdbx_description
1 polymer ?
#
loop_
_entity_poly.entity_id
_entity_poly.type
_entity_poly.pdbx_seq_one_letter_code
_entity_poly.pdbx_strand_id
1 'polypeptide(L)' 'MTKLIPIFINGRKWIQLSQLSNEQSIKLKSWIPVNCLKKIKFQGSEFSDCLAFETYEYWFRTYQISEQKQALLDF' A
#
# COMPACT_ATOMS: atom_id res chain seq x y z
N MET A 1 8.08 -10.15 -4.80
CA MET A 1 7.45 -8.87 -4.43
C MET A 1 8.03 -8.35 -3.11
N THR A 2 8.42 -7.08 -3.03
CA THR A 2 9.02 -6.51 -1.82
C THR A 2 7.98 -5.74 -0.99
N LYS A 3 7.86 -6.05 0.30
CA LYS A 3 6.99 -5.32 1.23
C LYS A 3 7.55 -3.92 1.50
N LEU A 4 6.71 -2.90 1.47
CA LEU A 4 7.11 -1.54 1.82
C LEU A 4 7.36 -1.41 3.32
N ILE A 5 8.36 -0.58 3.65
CA ILE A 5 8.62 -0.13 5.02
C ILE A 5 7.84 1.17 5.24
N PRO A 6 7.06 1.31 6.32
CA PRO A 6 6.27 2.51 6.55
C PRO A 6 7.13 3.69 6.98
N ILE A 7 6.65 4.89 6.66
CA ILE A 7 7.13 6.15 7.20
C ILE A 7 6.30 6.47 8.45
N PHE A 8 6.95 6.92 9.52
CA PHE A 8 6.28 7.32 10.76
C PHE A 8 6.09 8.84 10.80
N ILE A 9 4.83 9.29 10.72
CA ILE A 9 4.47 10.72 10.71
C ILE A 9 3.32 10.95 11.68
N ASN A 10 3.49 11.90 12.61
CA ASN A 10 2.49 12.30 13.60
C ASN A 10 1.91 11.12 14.40
N GLY A 11 2.77 10.20 14.85
CA GLY A 11 2.35 9.04 15.64
C GLY A 11 1.72 7.89 14.82
N ARG A 12 1.66 8.01 13.49
CA ARG A 12 1.00 7.02 12.61
C ARG A 12 1.96 6.51 11.54
N LYS A 13 1.74 5.28 11.10
CA LYS A 13 2.50 4.62 10.03
C LYS A 13 1.80 4.79 8.69
N TRP A 14 2.55 5.23 7.68
CA TRP A 14 2.06 5.53 6.34
C TRP A 14 2.93 4.90 5.27
N ILE A 15 2.36 4.63 4.11
CA ILE A 15 3.08 4.33 2.87
C ILE A 15 2.58 5.26 1.77
N GLN A 16 3.45 5.58 0.81
CA GLN A 16 3.04 6.28 -0.40
C GLN A 16 2.83 5.27 -1.52
N LEU A 17 1.69 5.38 -2.21
CA LEU A 17 1.39 4.48 -3.32
C LEU A 17 2.37 4.61 -4.50
N SER A 18 3.10 5.72 -4.61
CA SER A 18 4.19 5.93 -5.58
C SER A 18 5.40 5.04 -5.35
N GLN A 19 5.55 4.46 -4.14
CA GLN A 19 6.63 3.53 -3.80
C GLN A 19 6.32 2.10 -4.25
N LEU A 20 5.08 1.82 -4.66
CA LEU A 20 4.68 0.54 -5.25
C LEU A 20 5.00 0.52 -6.75
N SER A 21 5.14 -0.67 -7.32
CA SER A 21 5.10 -0.79 -8.79
C SER A 21 3.74 -0.32 -9.31
N ASN A 22 3.69 0.12 -10.57
CA ASN A 22 2.47 0.66 -11.17
C ASN A 22 1.29 -0.33 -11.06
N GLU A 23 1.54 -1.60 -11.38
CA GLU A 23 0.53 -2.67 -11.27
C GLU A 23 -0.03 -2.81 -9.85
N GLN A 24 0.85 -2.83 -8.84
CA GLN A 24 0.47 -2.96 -7.44
C GLN A 24 -0.29 -1.72 -6.95
N SER A 25 0.13 -0.53 -7.39
CA SER A 25 -0.55 0.73 -7.10
C SER A 25 -1.98 0.73 -7.65
N ILE A 26 -2.17 0.30 -8.90
CA ILE A 26 -3.49 0.19 -9.53
C ILE A 26 -4.37 -0.81 -8.78
N LYS A 27 -3.86 -2.03 -8.54
CA LYS A 27 -4.60 -3.08 -7.82
C LYS A 27 -5.02 -2.64 -6.42
N LEU A 28 -4.12 -2.00 -5.67
CA LEU A 28 -4.42 -1.46 -4.36
C LEU A 28 -5.45 -0.33 -4.41
N LYS A 29 -5.32 0.63 -5.36
CA LYS A 29 -6.28 1.72 -5.55
C LYS A 29 -7.69 1.20 -5.85
N SER A 30 -7.81 0.13 -6.64
CA SER A 30 -9.09 -0.51 -6.93
C SER A 30 -9.67 -1.29 -5.74
N TRP A 31 -8.83 -1.70 -4.78
CA TRP A 31 -9.25 -2.48 -3.61
C TRP A 31 -9.71 -1.59 -2.44
N ILE A 32 -9.20 -0.36 -2.33
CA ILE A 32 -9.53 0.56 -1.24
C ILE A 32 -10.63 1.57 -1.63
N PRO A 33 -11.41 2.06 -0.66
CA PRO A 33 -12.25 3.25 -0.86
C PRO A 33 -11.42 4.50 -1.22
N VAL A 34 -11.99 5.36 -2.08
CA VAL A 34 -11.32 6.60 -2.56
C VAL A 34 -10.91 7.56 -1.44
N ASN A 35 -11.57 7.52 -0.29
CA ASN A 35 -11.31 8.42 0.84
C ASN A 35 -10.16 7.97 1.75
N CYS A 36 -9.58 6.78 1.51
CA CYS A 36 -8.46 6.23 2.28
C CYS A 36 -7.12 6.91 1.97
N LEU A 37 -6.98 7.52 0.79
CA LEU A 37 -5.78 8.25 0.41
C LEU A 37 -5.76 9.64 1.04
N LYS A 38 -4.62 10.01 1.63
CA LYS A 38 -4.42 11.28 2.31
C LYS A 38 -3.22 12.02 1.74
N LYS A 39 -3.32 13.34 1.76
CA LYS A 39 -2.19 14.25 1.60
C LYS A 39 -1.69 14.61 2.99
N ILE A 40 -0.40 14.39 3.25
CA ILE A 40 0.22 14.62 4.56
C ILE A 40 1.28 15.69 4.41
N LYS A 41 1.25 16.70 5.29
CA LYS A 41 2.28 17.72 5.39
C LYS A 41 3.12 17.47 6.64
N PHE A 42 4.44 17.40 6.49
CA PHE A 42 5.35 17.15 7.60
C PHE A 42 6.70 17.81 7.33
N GLN A 43 7.18 18.62 8.29
CA GLN A 43 8.47 19.33 8.21
C GLN A 43 8.70 20.09 6.89
N GLY A 44 7.67 20.76 6.37
CA GLY A 44 7.74 21.51 5.12
C GLY A 44 7.67 20.65 3.84
N SER A 45 7.69 19.32 3.96
CA SER A 45 7.43 18.40 2.86
C SER A 45 5.95 18.06 2.74
N GLU A 46 5.51 17.80 1.52
CA GLU A 46 4.17 17.31 1.22
C GLU A 46 4.26 15.91 0.60
N PHE A 47 3.48 14.99 1.17
CA PHE A 47 3.37 13.62 0.70
C PHE A 47 1.95 13.39 0.20
N SER A 48 1.81 13.12 -1.09
CA SER A 48 0.54 12.76 -1.73
C SER A 48 0.30 11.24 -1.68
N ASP A 49 -0.93 10.83 -1.96
CA ASP A 49 -1.34 9.42 -2.07
C ASP A 49 -0.84 8.54 -0.90
N CYS A 50 -0.90 9.06 0.32
CA CYS A 50 -0.52 8.32 1.52
C CYS A 50 -1.67 7.43 1.98
N LEU A 51 -1.36 6.18 2.28
CA LEU A 51 -2.28 5.20 2.84
C LEU A 51 -1.81 4.76 4.23
N ALA A 52 -2.76 4.52 5.13
CA ALA A 52 -2.45 3.93 6.43
C ALA A 52 -1.77 2.58 6.24
N PHE A 53 -0.65 2.36 6.93
CA PHE A 53 0.15 1.16 6.74
C PHE A 53 -0.62 -0.13 7.07
N GLU A 54 -1.53 -0.08 8.05
CA GLU A 54 -2.37 -1.23 8.44
C GLU A 54 -3.27 -1.69 7.28
N THR A 55 -3.85 -0.75 6.54
CA THR A 55 -4.67 -1.05 5.35
C THR A 55 -3.82 -1.68 4.26
N TYR A 56 -2.63 -1.12 4.00
CA TYR A 56 -1.67 -1.71 3.06
C TYR A 56 -1.23 -3.12 3.49
N GLU A 57 -0.92 -3.32 4.77
CA GLU A 57 -0.45 -4.61 5.29
C GLU A 57 -1.50 -5.70 5.11
N TYR A 58 -2.76 -5.38 5.39
CA TYR A 58 -3.86 -6.32 5.18
C TYR A 58 -4.01 -6.71 3.71
N TRP A 59 -4.01 -5.71 2.82
CA TRP A 59 -4.08 -5.96 1.38
C TRP A 59 -2.89 -6.79 0.89
N PHE A 60 -1.67 -6.46 1.32
CA PHE A 60 -0.45 -7.14 0.91
C PHE A 60 -0.47 -8.62 1.31
N ARG A 61 -0.93 -8.95 2.54
CA ARG A 61 -1.09 -10.34 2.98
C ARG A 61 -2.12 -11.09 2.14
N THR A 62 -3.25 -10.45 1.86
CA THR A 62 -4.31 -11.05 1.03
C THR A 62 -3.82 -11.32 -0.39
N TYR A 63 -3.09 -10.37 -0.97
CA TYR A 63 -2.52 -10.47 -2.30
C TYR A 63 -1.46 -11.58 -2.40
N GLN A 64 -0.54 -11.66 -1.41
CA GLN A 64 0.46 -12.74 -1.36
C GLN A 64 -0.18 -14.14 -1.30
N ILE A 65 -1.25 -14.33 -0.51
CA ILE A 65 -1.96 -15.61 -0.43
C ILE A 65 -2.60 -15.96 -1.78
N SER A 66 -3.14 -14.97 -2.50
CA SER A 66 -3.73 -15.19 -3.83
C SER A 66 -2.68 -15.62 -4.86
N GLU A 67 -1.51 -14.97 -4.91
CA GLU A 67 -0.44 -15.35 -5.83
C GLU A 67 0.12 -16.74 -5.54
N GLN A 68 0.23 -17.12 -4.26
CA GLN A 68 0.66 -18.47 -3.88
C GLN A 68 -0.32 -19.54 -4.35
N LYS A 69 -1.63 -19.29 -4.28
CA LYS A 69 -2.65 -20.22 -4.80
C LYS A 69 -2.59 -20.34 -6.32
N GLN A 70 -2.42 -19.24 -7.03
CA GLN A 70 -2.29 -19.27 -8.49
C GLN A 70 -1.08 -20.10 -8.91
N ALA A 71 0.08 -19.86 -8.28
CA ALA A 71 1.30 -20.60 -8.58
C ALA A 71 1.19 -22.12 -8.33
N LEU A 72 0.37 -22.56 -7.37
CA LEU A 72 0.12 -23.97 -7.10
C LEU A 72 -0.80 -24.65 -8.13
N LEU A 73 -1.60 -23.89 -8.87
CA LEU A 73 -2.56 -24.40 -9.85
C LEU A 73 -2.02 -24.37 -11.29
N ASP A 74 -0.87 -23.74 -11.53
CA ASP A 74 -0.22 -23.63 -12.83
C ASP A 74 0.75 -24.82 -13.15
N PHE A 75 0.55 -25.98 -12.51
CA PHE A 75 1.29 -27.24 -12.74
C PHE A 75 0.39 -28.30 -13.38
#